data_AF-A0A1H6BYS6-F1
#
_entry.id   AF-A0A1H6BYS6-F1
#
_cell.length_a   1.000
_cell.length_b   1.000
_cell.length_c   1.000
_cell.angle_alpha   90.00
_cell.angle_beta   90.00
_cell.angle_gamma   90.00
#
_symmetry.space_group_name_H-M   'P 1'
#
loop_
_entity.id
_entity.type
_entity.pdbx_description
1 polymer ?
#
loop_
_entity_poly.entity_id
_entity_poly.type
_entity_poly.pdbx_seq_one_letter_code
_entity_poly.pdbx_strand_id
1 'polypeptide(L)'
;MLHRRHPRHAPTKLDSRSFRLGASASIAAIVLAGFVLTRTERGIAMLGQGVGFLEFYAGVFGLVLLTATVALGLITTERVFLSPANRVRAQLAHRATALIGMAYLITHISLMISLGHIQPGAAVVPIAGLYVGLGTLAFDLMIVAVVTGMLRGRFAVRTRPWVWRVMHSAAYLAWPIGIMHGLTAGRPPAGWVAWSYVASMAAVGSALIVRVLASLRRPPVISEKVAGPAVTAAATAEVPVERPQKTPVPAGVTAAQGNAPVSLAEARRRYREAG
;
A
#
# COMPACT_ATOMS: atom_id res chain seq x y z
N MET A 1 18.68 38.18 -13.96
CA MET A 1 19.61 37.14 -13.44
C MET A 1 18.83 35.88 -13.11
N LEU A 2 18.87 34.86 -13.97
CA LEU A 2 18.15 33.60 -13.82
C LEU A 2 18.93 32.63 -12.93
N HIS A 3 18.41 32.32 -11.74
CA HIS A 3 18.93 31.25 -10.88
C HIS A 3 18.67 29.87 -11.53
N ARG A 4 19.66 29.33 -12.26
CA ARG A 4 19.67 27.91 -12.64
C ARG A 4 19.74 27.07 -11.37
N ARG A 5 18.65 26.38 -11.03
CA ARG A 5 18.67 25.33 -9.99
C ARG A 5 19.51 24.16 -10.52
N HIS A 6 20.67 23.92 -9.90
CA HIS A 6 21.43 22.70 -10.14
C HIS A 6 20.61 21.46 -9.75
N PRO A 7 20.51 20.44 -10.61
CA PRO A 7 19.86 19.18 -10.24
C PRO A 7 20.65 18.50 -9.12
N ARG A 8 20.01 18.31 -7.96
CA ARG A 8 20.58 17.54 -6.84
C ARG A 8 20.47 16.05 -7.16
N HIS A 9 21.63 15.40 -7.25
CA HIS A 9 21.87 13.96 -7.30
C HIS A 9 21.39 13.22 -8.56
N ALA A 10 22.35 12.83 -9.40
CA ALA A 10 22.15 11.74 -10.35
C ALA A 10 21.93 10.44 -9.57
N PRO A 11 20.95 9.59 -9.96
CA PRO A 11 20.77 8.29 -9.31
C PRO A 11 22.04 7.46 -9.52
N THR A 12 22.73 7.09 -8.44
CA THR A 12 23.81 6.12 -8.48
C THR A 12 23.24 4.82 -9.06
N LYS A 13 23.77 4.38 -10.20
CA LYS A 13 23.45 3.05 -10.73
C LYS A 13 24.01 2.04 -9.73
N LEU A 14 23.16 1.53 -8.84
CA LEU A 14 23.49 0.37 -8.02
C LEU A 14 23.94 -0.75 -8.95
N ASP A 15 25.12 -1.32 -8.69
CA ASP A 15 25.65 -2.39 -9.50
C ASP A 15 24.79 -3.66 -9.33
N SER A 16 23.83 -3.80 -10.24
CA SER A 16 22.93 -4.95 -10.30
C SER A 16 23.67 -6.27 -10.47
N ARG A 17 24.91 -6.28 -10.99
CA ARG A 17 25.70 -7.51 -11.14
C ARG A 17 26.14 -8.04 -9.78
N SER A 18 26.72 -7.18 -8.94
CA SER A 18 27.12 -7.53 -7.57
C SER A 18 25.94 -8.06 -6.75
N PHE A 19 24.76 -7.43 -6.86
CA PHE A 19 23.55 -7.92 -6.20
C PHE A 19 23.10 -9.30 -6.72
N ARG A 20 23.09 -9.50 -8.05
CA ARG A 20 22.71 -10.78 -8.66
C ARG A 20 23.66 -11.90 -8.29
N LEU A 21 24.96 -11.64 -8.27
CA LEU A 21 26.00 -12.59 -7.88
C LEU A 21 25.86 -12.98 -6.40
N GLY A 22 25.63 -12.00 -5.51
CA GLY A 22 25.38 -12.26 -4.09
C GLY A 22 24.11 -13.08 -3.84
N ALA A 23 23.02 -12.77 -4.56
CA ALA A 23 21.77 -13.53 -4.48
C ALA A 23 21.95 -14.97 -4.99
N SER A 24 22.62 -15.18 -6.13
CA SER A 24 22.87 -16.53 -6.65
C SER A 24 23.77 -17.35 -5.75
N ALA A 25 24.81 -16.76 -5.18
CA ALA A 25 25.70 -17.44 -4.23
C ALA A 25 24.95 -17.85 -2.96
N SER A 26 24.07 -16.97 -2.45
CA SER A 26 23.23 -17.27 -1.29
C SER A 26 22.25 -18.41 -1.57
N ILE A 27 21.61 -18.41 -2.74
CA ILE A 27 20.70 -19.49 -3.16
C ILE A 27 21.47 -20.81 -3.26
N ALA A 28 22.63 -20.81 -3.93
CA ALA A 28 23.46 -22.00 -4.07
C ALA A 28 23.92 -22.56 -2.72
N ALA A 29 24.32 -21.68 -1.79
CA ALA A 29 24.70 -22.07 -0.44
C ALA A 29 23.54 -22.71 0.34
N ILE A 30 22.33 -22.15 0.24
CA ILE A 30 21.12 -22.70 0.88
C ILE A 30 20.78 -24.08 0.31
N VAL A 31 20.81 -24.23 -1.01
CA VAL A 31 20.53 -25.50 -1.69
C VAL A 31 21.56 -26.56 -1.31
N LEU A 32 22.85 -26.20 -1.31
CA LEU A 32 23.91 -27.12 -0.94
C LEU A 32 23.82 -27.53 0.53
N ALA A 33 23.56 -26.58 1.44
CA ALA A 33 23.36 -26.88 2.85
C ALA A 33 22.17 -27.83 3.07
N GLY A 34 21.04 -27.57 2.39
CA GLY A 34 19.89 -28.46 2.40
C GLY A 34 20.22 -29.86 1.89
N PHE A 35 20.94 -29.95 0.77
CA PHE A 35 21.40 -31.23 0.23
C PHE A 35 22.32 -31.98 1.21
N VAL A 36 23.29 -31.30 1.83
CA VAL A 36 24.19 -31.92 2.82
C VAL A 36 23.41 -32.44 4.03
N LEU A 37 22.41 -31.69 4.50
CA LEU A 37 21.56 -32.11 5.62
C LEU A 37 20.79 -33.40 5.31
N THR A 38 20.33 -33.61 4.08
CA THR A 38 19.65 -34.87 3.71
C THR A 38 20.58 -36.08 3.60
N ARG A 39 21.91 -35.88 3.62
CA ARG A 39 22.89 -36.99 3.56
C ARG A 39 23.19 -37.63 4.90
N THR A 40 22.68 -37.07 6.01
CA THR A 40 22.98 -37.57 7.36
C THR A 40 21.69 -37.79 8.14
N GLU A 41 21.65 -38.83 8.99
CA GLU A 41 20.49 -39.10 9.84
C GLU A 41 20.19 -37.92 10.78
N ARG A 42 21.23 -37.30 11.34
CA ARG A 42 21.11 -36.08 12.16
C ARG A 42 20.52 -34.93 11.37
N GLY A 43 20.94 -34.72 10.12
CA GLY A 43 20.43 -33.65 9.28
C GLY A 43 18.97 -33.87 8.87
N ILE A 44 18.57 -35.11 8.55
CA ILE A 44 17.15 -35.46 8.32
C ILE A 44 16.31 -35.22 9.57
N ALA A 45 16.80 -35.62 10.76
CA ALA A 45 16.10 -35.36 12.02
C ALA A 45 15.91 -33.86 12.28
N MET A 46 16.95 -33.03 12.03
CA MET A 46 16.86 -31.57 12.14
C MET A 46 15.85 -30.97 11.15
N LEU A 47 15.85 -31.44 9.89
CA LEU A 47 14.86 -31.00 8.90
C LEU A 47 13.44 -31.36 9.32
N GLY A 48 13.24 -32.58 9.84
CA GLY A 48 11.94 -33.02 10.38
C GLY A 48 11.47 -32.15 11.55
N GLN A 49 12.36 -31.80 12.48
CA GLN A 49 12.05 -30.86 13.55
C GLN A 49 11.68 -29.47 13.02
N GLY A 50 12.41 -28.97 12.03
CA GLY A 50 12.12 -27.69 11.37
C GLY A 50 10.76 -27.69 10.67
N VAL A 51 10.43 -28.75 9.95
CA VAL A 51 9.12 -28.94 9.30
C VAL A 51 8.01 -28.98 10.35
N GLY A 52 8.16 -29.77 11.42
CA GLY A 52 7.16 -29.83 12.50
C GLY A 52 6.99 -28.48 13.23
N PHE A 53 8.07 -27.74 13.42
CA PHE A 53 8.00 -26.37 13.95
C PHE A 53 7.22 -25.46 13.01
N LEU A 54 7.51 -25.44 11.72
CA LEU A 54 6.80 -24.59 10.76
C LEU A 54 5.34 -25.02 10.57
N GLU A 55 5.05 -26.31 10.57
CA GLU A 55 3.69 -26.85 10.54
C GLU A 55 2.87 -26.29 11.72
N PHE A 56 3.49 -26.24 12.90
CA PHE A 56 2.85 -25.75 14.12
C PHE A 56 2.74 -24.22 14.18
N TYR A 57 3.77 -23.48 13.77
CA TYR A 57 3.93 -22.04 14.06
C TYR A 57 3.79 -21.12 12.85
N ALA A 58 3.91 -21.60 11.61
CA ALA A 58 3.89 -20.73 10.42
C ALA A 58 2.57 -19.95 10.30
N GLY A 59 1.43 -20.57 10.60
CA GLY A 59 0.13 -19.89 10.64
C GLY A 59 0.08 -18.76 11.68
N VAL A 60 0.65 -18.97 12.87
CA VAL A 60 0.71 -17.97 13.94
C VAL A 60 1.60 -16.78 13.54
N PHE A 61 2.79 -17.05 13.00
CA PHE A 61 3.66 -15.98 12.50
C PHE A 61 3.04 -15.21 11.34
N GLY A 62 2.37 -15.91 10.42
CA GLY A 62 1.59 -15.29 9.34
C GLY A 62 0.52 -14.36 9.90
N LEU A 63 -0.29 -14.82 10.85
CA LEU A 63 -1.35 -14.02 11.47
C LEU A 63 -0.80 -12.75 12.16
N VAL A 64 0.25 -12.88 12.97
CA VAL A 64 0.84 -11.75 13.71
C VAL A 64 1.41 -10.72 12.74
N LEU A 65 2.16 -11.16 11.73
CA LEU A 65 2.77 -10.25 10.74
C LEU A 65 1.72 -9.58 9.85
N LEU A 66 0.72 -10.31 9.38
CA LEU A 66 -0.36 -9.73 8.57
C LEU A 66 -1.25 -8.78 9.39
N THR A 67 -1.44 -9.05 10.69
CA THR A 67 -2.06 -8.09 11.60
C THR A 67 -1.24 -6.81 11.71
N ALA A 68 0.08 -6.94 11.94
CA ALA A 68 0.98 -5.78 11.97
C ALA A 68 0.94 -5.00 10.63
N THR A 69 0.84 -5.71 9.49
CA THR A 69 0.66 -5.09 8.17
C THR A 69 -0.61 -4.26 8.10
N VAL A 70 -1.75 -4.78 8.55
CA VAL A 70 -3.03 -4.04 8.56
C VAL A 70 -2.96 -2.81 9.48
N ALA A 71 -2.42 -2.96 10.69
CA ALA A 71 -2.23 -1.86 11.63
C ALA A 71 -1.30 -0.76 11.08
N LEU A 72 -0.16 -1.14 10.51
CA LEU A 72 0.76 -0.21 9.85
C LEU A 72 0.10 0.45 8.63
N GLY A 73 -0.72 -0.29 7.88
CA GLY A 73 -1.53 0.23 6.78
C GLY A 73 -2.43 1.39 7.22
N LEU A 74 -3.14 1.22 8.34
CA LEU A 74 -3.94 2.27 8.97
C LEU A 74 -3.08 3.48 9.37
N ILE A 75 -1.98 3.24 10.10
CA ILE A 75 -1.08 4.29 10.61
C ILE A 75 -0.48 5.13 9.47
N THR A 76 -0.12 4.51 8.35
CA THR A 76 0.54 5.23 7.24
C THR A 76 -0.35 6.27 6.54
N THR A 77 -1.67 6.16 6.73
CA THR A 77 -2.63 7.15 6.22
C THR A 77 -2.73 8.39 7.10
N GLU A 78 -2.16 8.34 8.31
CA GLU A 78 -2.18 9.42 9.27
C GLU A 78 -1.27 10.58 8.86
N ARG A 79 -1.76 11.81 9.05
CA ARG A 79 -1.06 13.05 8.68
C ARG A 79 -1.08 14.10 9.79
N VAL A 80 -1.94 13.94 10.80
CA VAL A 80 -2.07 14.85 11.94
C VAL A 80 -0.97 14.57 12.96
N PHE A 81 -0.68 13.30 13.23
CA PHE A 81 0.26 12.91 14.29
C PHE A 81 1.64 12.45 13.81
N LEU A 82 1.75 11.99 12.56
CA LEU A 82 3.01 11.46 12.03
C LEU A 82 3.74 12.49 11.17
N SER A 83 5.01 12.72 11.49
CA SER A 83 5.93 13.47 10.64
C SER A 83 6.13 12.77 9.27
N PRO A 84 6.46 13.51 8.19
CA PRO A 84 6.69 12.91 6.87
C PRO A 84 7.72 11.77 6.88
N ALA A 85 8.79 11.90 7.65
CA ALA A 85 9.82 10.85 7.79
C ALA A 85 9.26 9.57 8.43
N ASN A 86 8.45 9.70 9.49
CA ASN A 86 7.83 8.56 10.17
C ASN A 86 6.82 7.84 9.26
N ARG A 87 6.12 8.57 8.39
CA ARG A 87 5.21 7.97 7.40
C ARG A 87 5.95 7.11 6.38
N VAL A 88 7.15 7.52 5.95
CA VAL A 88 7.99 6.71 5.05
C VAL A 88 8.46 5.44 5.75
N ARG A 89 8.92 5.53 7.01
CA ARG A 89 9.31 4.36 7.81
C ARG A 89 8.14 3.39 8.00
N ALA A 90 6.96 3.89 8.36
CA ALA A 90 5.76 3.07 8.51
C ALA A 90 5.35 2.39 7.18
N GLN A 91 5.53 3.07 6.03
CA GLN A 91 5.26 2.47 4.72
C GLN A 91 6.26 1.36 4.39
N LEU A 92 7.53 1.54 4.73
CA LEU A 92 8.54 0.49 4.58
C LEU A 92 8.22 -0.71 5.49
N ALA A 93 7.87 -0.46 6.76
CA ALA A 93 7.49 -1.50 7.71
C ALA A 93 6.22 -2.25 7.26
N HIS A 94 5.22 -1.54 6.72
CA HIS A 94 4.02 -2.15 6.15
C HIS A 94 4.38 -3.13 5.02
N ARG A 95 5.25 -2.71 4.09
CA ARG A 95 5.70 -3.59 2.99
C ARG A 95 6.51 -4.77 3.49
N ALA A 96 7.43 -4.54 4.43
CA ALA A 96 8.26 -5.60 4.99
C ALA A 96 7.42 -6.64 5.72
N THR A 97 6.53 -6.22 6.62
CA THR A 97 5.61 -7.12 7.32
C THR A 97 4.66 -7.84 6.36
N ALA A 98 4.17 -7.17 5.31
CA ALA A 98 3.32 -7.79 4.30
C ALA A 98 4.04 -8.93 3.58
N LEU A 99 5.29 -8.70 3.16
CA LEU A 99 6.09 -9.70 2.45
C LEU A 99 6.43 -10.89 3.36
N ILE A 100 6.89 -10.64 4.58
CA ILE A 100 7.25 -11.72 5.52
C ILE A 100 5.99 -12.49 5.95
N GLY A 101 4.88 -11.80 6.23
CA GLY A 101 3.60 -12.41 6.57
C GLY A 101 3.04 -13.27 5.44
N MET A 102 3.12 -12.80 4.20
CA MET A 102 2.72 -13.58 3.02
C MET A 102 3.61 -14.81 2.82
N ALA A 103 4.91 -14.70 3.08
CA ALA A 103 5.83 -15.84 3.02
C ALA A 103 5.45 -16.91 4.06
N TYR A 104 5.12 -16.53 5.29
CA TYR A 104 4.62 -17.46 6.30
C TYR A 104 3.26 -18.07 5.93
N LEU A 105 2.35 -17.29 5.34
CA LEU A 105 1.06 -17.80 4.85
C LEU A 105 1.25 -18.85 3.75
N ILE A 106 2.12 -18.59 2.77
CA ILE A 106 2.44 -19.55 1.71
C ILE A 106 3.09 -20.81 2.30
N THR A 107 4.02 -20.67 3.24
CA THR A 107 4.63 -21.80 3.95
C THR A 107 3.59 -22.61 4.70
N HIS A 108 2.67 -21.96 5.42
CA HIS A 108 1.59 -22.63 6.13
C HIS A 108 0.73 -23.47 5.17
N ILE A 109 0.21 -22.87 4.09
CA ILE A 109 -0.62 -23.57 3.10
C ILE A 109 0.15 -24.73 2.45
N SER A 110 1.41 -24.48 2.07
CA SER A 110 2.27 -25.50 1.45
C SER A 110 2.48 -26.72 2.35
N LEU A 111 2.66 -26.50 3.65
CA LEU A 111 2.81 -27.58 4.63
C LEU A 111 1.50 -28.33 4.85
N MET A 112 0.36 -27.63 4.94
CA MET A 112 -0.94 -28.29 5.06
C MET A 112 -1.23 -29.20 3.85
N ILE A 113 -0.82 -28.80 2.65
CA ILE A 113 -0.93 -29.63 1.44
C ILE A 113 0.08 -30.79 1.47
N SER A 114 1.35 -30.49 1.73
CA SER A 114 2.46 -31.48 1.63
C SER A 114 2.35 -32.59 2.66
N LEU A 115 1.80 -32.29 3.84
CA LEU A 115 1.58 -33.26 4.93
C LEU A 115 0.21 -33.94 4.86
N GLY A 116 -0.60 -33.65 3.84
CA GLY A 116 -1.87 -34.32 3.59
C GLY A 116 -3.05 -33.84 4.46
N HIS A 117 -2.91 -32.71 5.16
CA HIS A 117 -4.02 -32.13 5.95
C HIS A 117 -5.15 -31.62 5.05
N ILE A 118 -4.83 -31.13 3.85
CA ILE A 118 -5.80 -30.68 2.84
C ILE A 118 -5.39 -31.10 1.43
N GLN A 119 -6.37 -31.23 0.53
CA GLN A 119 -6.08 -31.39 -0.90
C GLN A 119 -5.69 -30.03 -1.53
N PRO A 120 -4.83 -30.00 -2.57
CA PRO A 120 -4.42 -28.76 -3.24
C PRO A 120 -5.59 -27.88 -3.71
N GLY A 121 -6.67 -28.48 -4.23
CA GLY A 121 -7.85 -27.74 -4.70
C GLY A 121 -8.59 -26.99 -3.59
N ALA A 122 -8.53 -27.50 -2.35
CA ALA A 122 -9.15 -26.86 -1.19
C ALA A 122 -8.48 -25.52 -0.82
N ALA A 123 -7.23 -25.30 -1.23
CA ALA A 123 -6.52 -24.03 -0.99
C ALA A 123 -6.97 -22.89 -1.92
N VAL A 124 -7.76 -23.19 -2.95
CA VAL A 124 -8.22 -22.21 -3.96
C VAL A 124 -9.74 -22.09 -3.99
N VAL A 125 -10.46 -23.18 -3.72
CA VAL A 125 -11.92 -23.16 -3.73
C VAL A 125 -12.43 -23.42 -2.31
N PRO A 126 -13.23 -22.50 -1.71
CA PRO A 126 -13.68 -22.60 -0.33
C PRO A 126 -14.87 -23.57 -0.16
N ILE A 127 -14.77 -24.75 -0.78
CA ILE A 127 -15.78 -25.83 -0.74
C ILE A 127 -15.45 -26.90 0.30
N ALA A 128 -14.26 -26.85 0.90
CA ALA A 128 -13.92 -27.68 2.05
C ALA A 128 -14.75 -27.27 3.28
N GLY A 129 -14.78 -28.12 4.32
CA GLY A 129 -15.50 -27.85 5.57
C GLY A 129 -15.21 -26.45 6.14
N LEU A 130 -16.16 -25.91 6.92
CA LEU A 130 -16.22 -24.49 7.31
C LEU A 130 -14.87 -23.88 7.70
N TYR A 131 -14.09 -24.55 8.54
CA TYR A 131 -12.80 -24.03 9.01
C TYR A 131 -11.77 -23.88 7.89
N VAL A 132 -11.64 -24.87 7.02
CA VAL A 132 -10.73 -24.79 5.87
C VAL A 132 -11.25 -23.75 4.87
N GLY A 133 -12.55 -23.71 4.62
CA GLY A 133 -13.18 -22.72 3.73
C GLY A 133 -12.94 -21.27 4.17
N LEU A 134 -12.94 -20.97 5.48
CA LEU A 134 -12.57 -19.65 6.00
C LEU A 134 -11.10 -19.31 5.68
N GLY A 135 -10.19 -20.27 5.83
CA GLY A 135 -8.78 -20.09 5.50
C GLY A 135 -8.58 -19.78 4.01
N THR A 136 -9.24 -20.54 3.14
CA THR A 136 -9.23 -20.33 1.68
C THR A 136 -9.77 -18.97 1.29
N LEU A 137 -10.94 -18.58 1.83
CA LEU A 137 -11.53 -17.26 1.57
C LEU A 137 -10.61 -16.12 2.04
N ALA A 138 -9.99 -16.25 3.21
CA ALA A 138 -9.02 -15.26 3.70
C ALA A 138 -7.79 -15.16 2.78
N PHE A 139 -7.28 -16.29 2.29
CA PHE A 139 -6.17 -16.35 1.35
C PHE A 139 -6.50 -15.67 0.02
N ASP A 140 -7.68 -15.94 -0.56
CA ASP A 140 -8.11 -15.32 -1.82
C ASP A 140 -8.23 -13.79 -1.70
N LEU A 141 -8.82 -13.31 -0.59
CA LEU A 141 -8.91 -11.88 -0.30
C LEU A 141 -7.52 -11.25 -0.11
N MET A 142 -6.56 -11.99 0.46
CA MET A 142 -5.17 -11.55 0.59
C MET A 142 -4.47 -11.47 -0.78
N ILE A 143 -4.71 -12.41 -1.70
CA ILE A 143 -4.22 -12.32 -3.07
C ILE A 143 -4.72 -11.04 -3.73
N VAL A 144 -6.03 -10.74 -3.63
CA VAL A 144 -6.60 -9.49 -4.13
C VAL A 144 -5.89 -8.29 -3.53
N ALA A 145 -5.65 -8.26 -2.22
CA ALA A 145 -4.97 -7.17 -1.54
C ALA A 145 -3.51 -7.00 -2.00
N VAL A 146 -2.74 -8.07 -2.14
CA VAL A 146 -1.33 -8.04 -2.58
C VAL A 146 -1.23 -7.57 -4.03
N VAL A 147 -2.00 -8.19 -4.93
CA VAL A 147 -2.00 -7.85 -6.37
C VAL A 147 -2.39 -6.39 -6.56
N THR A 148 -3.44 -5.93 -5.88
CA THR A 148 -3.87 -4.53 -5.98
C THR A 148 -2.84 -3.57 -5.37
N GLY A 149 -2.18 -3.95 -4.28
CA GLY A 149 -1.07 -3.20 -3.68
C GLY A 149 0.12 -3.02 -4.63
N MET A 150 0.53 -4.08 -5.33
CA MET A 150 1.60 -4.04 -6.33
C MET A 150 1.23 -3.17 -7.54
N LEU A 151 -0.03 -3.24 -7.96
CA LEU A 151 -0.55 -2.50 -9.12
C LEU A 151 -0.94 -1.06 -8.81
N ARG A 152 -0.75 -0.56 -7.57
CA ARG A 152 -1.13 0.79 -7.15
C ARG A 152 -0.67 1.89 -8.11
N GLY A 153 0.55 1.79 -8.63
CA GLY A 153 1.12 2.76 -9.57
C GLY A 153 0.30 2.89 -10.86
N ARG A 154 -0.29 1.79 -11.36
CA ARG A 154 -1.11 1.80 -12.57
C ARG A 154 -2.48 2.46 -12.34
N PHE A 155 -3.07 2.28 -11.15
CA PHE A 155 -4.31 2.94 -10.78
C PHE A 155 -4.14 4.44 -10.53
N ALA A 156 -2.97 4.88 -10.07
CA ALA A 156 -2.67 6.29 -9.81
C ALA A 156 -2.64 7.15 -11.09
N VAL A 157 -2.36 6.53 -12.24
CA VAL A 157 -2.30 7.19 -13.56
C VAL A 157 -3.64 7.10 -14.30
N ARG A 158 -4.55 6.21 -13.88
CA ARG A 158 -5.87 6.00 -14.50
C ARG A 158 -6.91 6.96 -13.92
N THR A 159 -8.01 7.17 -14.65
CA THR A 159 -9.19 7.97 -14.27
C THR A 159 -9.90 7.56 -12.98
N ARG A 160 -9.66 6.35 -12.44
CA ARG A 160 -10.34 5.82 -11.25
C ARG A 160 -9.37 5.35 -10.14
N PRO A 161 -8.66 6.27 -9.47
CA PRO A 161 -7.72 5.93 -8.40
C PRO A 161 -8.38 5.33 -7.14
N TRP A 162 -9.70 5.47 -7.00
CA TRP A 162 -10.47 4.90 -5.89
C TRP A 162 -10.64 3.39 -5.97
N VAL A 163 -10.61 2.79 -7.16
CA VAL A 163 -10.77 1.33 -7.36
C VAL A 163 -9.69 0.57 -6.61
N TRP A 164 -8.45 1.05 -6.67
CA TRP A 164 -7.34 0.50 -5.89
C TRP A 164 -7.66 0.47 -4.40
N ARG A 165 -8.25 1.55 -3.84
CA ARG A 165 -8.59 1.61 -2.41
C ARG A 165 -9.64 0.59 -2.05
N VAL A 166 -10.69 0.45 -2.86
CA VAL A 166 -11.77 -0.50 -2.61
C VAL A 166 -11.24 -1.93 -2.65
N MET A 167 -10.52 -2.30 -3.71
CA MET A 167 -10.01 -3.67 -3.83
C MET A 167 -8.96 -3.99 -2.78
N HIS A 168 -8.05 -3.07 -2.46
CA HIS A 168 -7.06 -3.28 -1.41
C HIS A 168 -7.68 -3.34 -0.01
N SER A 169 -8.88 -2.76 0.17
CA SER A 169 -9.63 -2.87 1.43
C SER A 169 -10.16 -4.28 1.69
N ALA A 170 -10.09 -5.21 0.72
CA ALA A 170 -10.33 -6.64 0.96
C ALA A 170 -9.47 -7.19 2.10
N ALA A 171 -8.28 -6.63 2.35
CA ALA A 171 -7.44 -7.00 3.49
C ALA A 171 -8.13 -6.83 4.85
N TYR A 172 -9.02 -5.83 5.00
CA TYR A 172 -9.77 -5.61 6.23
C TYR A 172 -10.84 -6.68 6.47
N LEU A 173 -11.29 -7.36 5.41
CA LEU A 173 -12.20 -8.49 5.51
C LEU A 173 -11.43 -9.81 5.65
N ALA A 174 -10.31 -9.95 4.95
CA ALA A 174 -9.42 -11.11 5.06
C ALA A 174 -8.91 -11.33 6.49
N TRP A 175 -8.57 -10.24 7.19
CA TRP A 175 -8.01 -10.27 8.54
C TRP A 175 -8.91 -10.95 9.59
N PRO A 176 -10.16 -10.52 9.81
CA PRO A 176 -11.04 -11.16 10.79
C PRO A 176 -11.41 -12.60 10.36
N ILE A 177 -11.56 -12.87 9.06
CA ILE A 177 -11.81 -14.23 8.56
C ILE A 177 -10.61 -15.15 8.88
N GLY A 178 -9.39 -14.67 8.68
CA GLY A 178 -8.17 -15.40 9.03
C GLY A 178 -8.02 -15.66 10.54
N ILE A 179 -8.44 -14.71 11.38
CA ILE A 179 -8.53 -14.91 12.84
C ILE A 179 -9.50 -16.03 13.17
N MET A 180 -10.72 -15.98 12.59
CA MET A 180 -11.74 -17.01 12.83
C MET A 180 -11.26 -18.38 12.37
N HIS A 181 -10.61 -18.47 11.20
CA HIS A 181 -9.95 -19.68 10.75
C HIS A 181 -8.93 -20.19 11.78
N GLY A 182 -7.99 -19.35 12.21
CA GLY A 182 -6.95 -19.76 13.16
C GLY A 182 -7.48 -20.19 14.54
N LEU A 183 -8.59 -19.60 15.02
CA LEU A 183 -9.23 -19.96 16.28
C LEU A 183 -10.02 -21.28 16.19
N THR A 184 -10.51 -21.62 15.00
CA THR A 184 -11.40 -22.77 14.79
C THR A 184 -10.72 -23.96 14.12
N ALA A 185 -9.55 -23.75 13.50
CA ALA A 185 -8.84 -24.78 12.77
C ALA A 185 -8.18 -25.80 13.71
N GLY A 186 -8.83 -26.96 13.84
CA GLY A 186 -8.22 -28.28 14.06
C GLY A 186 -7.63 -28.59 15.43
N ARG A 187 -7.35 -27.60 16.28
CA ARG A 187 -6.88 -27.84 17.65
C ARG A 187 -7.15 -26.65 18.59
N PRO A 188 -7.34 -26.90 19.90
CA PRO A 188 -7.34 -25.84 20.89
C PRO A 188 -6.00 -25.06 20.86
N PRO A 189 -6.02 -23.72 20.81
CA PRO A 189 -4.80 -22.93 20.89
C PRO A 189 -4.18 -23.07 22.29
N ALA A 190 -2.86 -23.14 22.37
CA ALA A 190 -2.17 -22.98 23.64
C ALA A 190 -2.50 -21.60 24.25
N GLY A 191 -2.52 -21.47 25.59
CA GLY A 191 -2.92 -20.22 26.24
C GLY A 191 -2.12 -19.00 25.78
N TRP A 192 -0.82 -19.15 25.56
CA TRP A 192 0.04 -18.08 25.02
C TRP A 192 -0.27 -17.73 23.55
N VAL A 193 -0.75 -18.69 22.76
CA VAL A 193 -1.24 -18.45 21.38
C VAL A 193 -2.54 -17.66 21.44
N ALA A 194 -3.45 -18.00 22.35
CA ALA A 194 -4.67 -17.22 22.56
C ALA A 194 -4.38 -15.74 22.87
N TRP A 195 -3.34 -15.46 23.67
CA TRP A 195 -2.87 -14.09 23.91
C TRP A 195 -2.40 -13.37 22.64
N SER A 196 -1.85 -14.08 21.65
CA SER A 196 -1.48 -13.48 20.37
C SER A 196 -2.70 -13.01 19.55
N TYR A 197 -3.83 -13.71 19.64
CA TYR A 197 -5.10 -13.28 19.04
C TYR A 197 -5.63 -12.02 19.72
N VAL A 198 -5.62 -11.99 21.06
CA VAL A 198 -6.03 -10.81 21.85
C VAL A 198 -5.13 -9.61 21.54
N ALA A 199 -3.80 -9.81 21.53
CA ALA A 199 -2.84 -8.77 21.18
C ALA A 199 -3.05 -8.26 19.74
N SER A 200 -3.38 -9.16 18.81
CA SER A 200 -3.69 -8.80 17.42
C SER A 200 -4.92 -7.92 17.32
N MET A 201 -6.01 -8.28 18.01
CA MET A 201 -7.22 -7.46 18.09
C MET A 201 -6.94 -6.11 18.77
N ALA A 202 -6.17 -6.09 19.86
CA ALA A 202 -5.81 -4.87 20.58
C ALA A 202 -4.96 -3.92 19.72
N ALA A 203 -4.00 -4.44 18.95
CA ALA A 203 -3.15 -3.66 18.07
C ALA A 203 -3.98 -2.99 16.95
N VAL A 204 -4.86 -3.73 16.29
CA VAL A 204 -5.71 -3.18 15.23
C VAL A 204 -6.76 -2.23 15.81
N GLY A 205 -7.37 -2.58 16.95
CA GLY A 205 -8.32 -1.72 17.67
C GLY A 205 -7.68 -0.38 18.05
N SER A 206 -6.46 -0.40 18.57
CA SER A 206 -5.70 0.82 18.90
C SER A 206 -5.43 1.68 17.65
N ALA A 207 -5.01 1.05 16.55
CA ALA A 207 -4.78 1.76 15.28
C ALA A 207 -6.06 2.39 14.71
N LEU A 208 -7.22 1.71 14.85
CA LEU A 208 -8.53 2.24 14.46
C LEU A 208 -8.95 3.42 15.34
N ILE A 209 -8.77 3.32 16.66
CA ILE A 209 -9.05 4.42 17.60
C ILE A 209 -8.23 5.66 17.22
N VAL A 210 -6.92 5.50 17.01
CA VAL A 210 -6.04 6.59 16.56
C VAL A 210 -6.56 7.23 15.27
N ARG A 211 -6.98 6.41 14.30
CA ARG A 211 -7.52 6.91 13.02
C ARG A 211 -8.84 7.68 13.19
N VAL A 212 -9.75 7.20 14.04
CA VAL A 212 -11.02 7.88 14.32
C VAL A 212 -10.75 9.21 15.02
N LEU A 213 -9.94 9.20 16.09
CA LEU A 213 -9.54 10.40 16.81
C LEU A 213 -8.85 11.42 15.91
N ALA A 214 -7.96 10.96 15.02
CA ALA A 214 -7.32 11.83 14.05
C ALA A 214 -8.31 12.42 13.04
N SER A 215 -9.30 11.64 12.60
CA SER A 215 -10.33 12.11 11.66
C SER A 215 -11.22 13.17 12.30
N LEU A 216 -11.55 13.01 13.58
CA LEU A 216 -12.30 14.00 14.37
C LEU A 216 -11.50 15.28 14.62
N ARG A 217 -10.17 15.18 14.76
CA ARG A 217 -9.28 16.33 14.99
C ARG A 217 -8.81 17.02 13.70
N ARG A 218 -9.24 16.59 12.51
CA ARG A 218 -8.88 17.26 11.27
C ARG A 218 -9.56 18.64 11.23
N PRO A 219 -8.81 19.75 11.17
CA PRO A 219 -9.42 21.04 10.91
C PRO A 219 -10.11 21.00 9.55
N PRO A 220 -11.30 21.60 9.40
CA PRO A 220 -11.93 21.73 8.09
C PRO A 220 -10.94 22.35 7.11
N VAL A 221 -10.80 21.75 5.94
CA VAL A 221 -9.93 22.28 4.88
C VAL A 221 -10.60 23.57 4.39
N ILE A 222 -10.20 24.70 4.97
CA ILE A 222 -10.59 26.01 4.46
C ILE A 222 -9.92 26.13 3.10
N SER A 223 -10.71 26.15 2.03
CA SER A 223 -10.20 26.45 0.69
C SER A 223 -9.54 27.82 0.74
N GLU A 224 -8.20 27.83 0.67
CA GLU A 224 -7.43 29.05 0.54
C GLU A 224 -7.86 29.75 -0.76
N LYS A 225 -8.62 30.83 -0.58
CA LYS A 225 -9.05 31.72 -1.64
C LYS A 225 -7.86 32.61 -1.98
N VAL A 226 -7.20 32.34 -3.10
CA VAL A 226 -6.09 33.16 -3.57
C VAL A 226 -6.61 34.13 -4.62
N ALA A 227 -6.19 35.39 -4.54
CA ALA A 227 -6.48 36.37 -5.58
C ALA A 227 -6.00 35.79 -6.92
N GLY A 228 -6.92 35.63 -7.87
CA GLY A 228 -6.56 35.14 -9.20
C GLY A 228 -5.51 36.07 -9.80
N PRO A 229 -4.47 35.55 -10.47
CA PRO A 229 -3.51 36.41 -11.17
C PRO A 229 -4.29 37.29 -12.15
N ALA A 230 -4.03 38.60 -12.12
CA ALA A 230 -4.57 39.53 -13.09
C ALA A 230 -4.00 39.14 -14.46
N VAL A 231 -4.76 38.35 -15.21
CA VAL A 231 -4.47 38.10 -16.61
C VAL A 231 -4.83 39.39 -17.33
N THR A 232 -3.89 40.32 -17.44
CA THR A 232 -3.96 41.36 -18.47
C THR A 232 -3.99 40.60 -19.79
N ALA A 233 -5.15 40.58 -20.45
CA ALA A 233 -5.26 40.12 -21.81
C ALA A 233 -4.13 40.77 -22.60
N ALA A 234 -3.27 39.95 -23.21
CA ALA A 234 -2.23 40.45 -24.08
C ALA A 234 -2.90 41.40 -25.08
N ALA A 235 -2.50 42.67 -25.04
CA ALA A 235 -2.97 43.65 -26.00
C ALA A 235 -2.75 43.04 -27.38
N THR A 236 -3.85 42.76 -28.08
CA THR A 236 -3.83 42.50 -29.51
C THR A 236 -3.09 43.67 -30.12
N ALA A 237 -1.85 43.42 -30.57
CA ALA A 237 -1.12 44.39 -31.36
C ALA A 237 -1.97 44.64 -32.61
N GLU A 238 -2.71 45.74 -32.62
CA GLU A 238 -3.35 46.26 -33.82
C GLU A 238 -2.25 46.54 -34.82
N VAL A 239 -2.17 45.70 -35.85
CA VAL A 239 -1.45 46.02 -37.09
C VAL A 239 -2.21 47.19 -37.73
N PRO A 240 -1.57 48.36 -37.96
CA PRO A 240 -2.26 49.47 -38.60
C PRO A 240 -2.59 49.13 -40.05
N VAL A 241 -3.84 48.78 -40.33
CA VAL A 241 -4.38 48.79 -41.69
C VAL A 241 -4.98 50.17 -41.90
N GLU A 242 -4.26 50.99 -42.66
CA GLU A 242 -4.70 52.32 -43.06
C GLU A 242 -5.97 52.22 -43.92
N ARG A 243 -7.10 52.73 -43.41
CA ARG A 243 -8.29 53.02 -44.22
C ARG A 243 -9.01 54.26 -43.66
N PRO A 244 -9.54 55.17 -44.49
CA PRO A 244 -9.83 56.55 -44.07
C PRO A 244 -11.06 56.71 -43.17
N GLN A 245 -11.00 57.77 -42.37
CA GLN A 245 -11.91 58.23 -41.33
C GLN A 245 -13.42 58.20 -41.64
N LYS A 246 -14.20 57.82 -40.63
CA LYS A 246 -15.49 58.45 -40.30
C LYS A 246 -15.82 58.24 -38.81
N THR A 247 -15.73 59.28 -38.00
CA THR A 247 -16.29 59.35 -36.62
C THR A 247 -17.79 59.69 -36.69
N PRO A 248 -18.66 59.29 -35.72
CA PRO A 248 -18.58 59.76 -34.31
C PRO A 248 -19.05 58.80 -33.16
N VAL A 249 -18.39 58.94 -31.99
CA VAL A 249 -18.91 59.00 -30.57
C VAL A 249 -19.36 57.70 -29.83
N PRO A 250 -19.14 57.56 -28.49
CA PRO A 250 -18.78 56.29 -27.83
C PRO A 250 -19.91 55.63 -27.03
N ALA A 251 -19.79 54.31 -26.80
CA ALA A 251 -20.62 53.58 -25.85
C ALA A 251 -19.76 52.64 -24.98
N GLY A 252 -19.79 52.91 -23.67
CA GLY A 252 -19.68 51.93 -22.60
C GLY A 252 -18.42 51.07 -22.53
N VAL A 253 -17.45 51.50 -21.73
CA VAL A 253 -16.44 50.59 -21.14
C VAL A 253 -17.20 49.63 -20.21
N THR A 254 -17.47 48.41 -20.68
CA THR A 254 -17.91 47.32 -19.80
C THR A 254 -16.77 47.00 -18.84
N ALA A 255 -17.02 47.27 -17.56
CA ALA A 255 -16.12 47.00 -16.46
C ALA A 255 -15.62 45.54 -16.49
N ALA A 256 -14.30 45.39 -16.36
CA ALA A 256 -13.62 44.11 -16.26
C ALA A 256 -14.24 43.24 -15.16
N GLN A 257 -14.83 42.10 -15.54
CA GLN A 257 -15.08 40.97 -14.65
C GLN A 257 -13.76 40.30 -14.29
N GLY A 258 -12.94 40.94 -13.47
CA GLY A 258 -11.71 40.35 -12.96
C GLY A 258 -11.49 40.87 -11.56
N ASN A 259 -11.97 40.13 -10.54
CA ASN A 259 -11.48 40.16 -9.15
C ASN A 259 -12.31 39.30 -8.17
N ALA A 260 -12.99 38.24 -8.62
CA ALA A 260 -13.58 37.28 -7.67
C ALA A 260 -12.48 36.31 -7.18
N PRO A 261 -12.34 36.09 -5.85
CA PRO A 261 -11.36 35.15 -5.33
C PRO A 261 -11.68 33.72 -5.80
N VAL A 262 -10.71 33.10 -6.49
CA VAL A 262 -10.84 31.77 -7.07
C VAL A 262 -10.14 30.72 -6.21
N SER A 263 -10.53 29.46 -6.35
CA SER A 263 -9.81 28.37 -5.69
C SER A 263 -8.38 28.25 -6.24
N LEU A 264 -7.42 27.83 -5.42
CA LEU A 264 -6.04 27.55 -5.87
C LEU A 264 -5.97 26.58 -7.07
N ALA A 265 -6.91 25.64 -7.18
CA ALA A 265 -6.99 24.70 -8.29
C ALA A 265 -7.41 25.40 -9.60
N GLU A 266 -8.39 26.31 -9.51
CA GLU A 266 -8.85 27.16 -10.61
C GLU A 266 -7.73 28.10 -11.08
N ALA A 267 -7.03 28.75 -10.14
CA ALA A 267 -5.90 29.63 -10.45
C ALA A 267 -4.76 28.89 -11.18
N ARG A 268 -4.40 27.69 -10.74
CA ARG A 268 -3.40 26.82 -11.39
C ARG A 268 -3.83 26.30 -12.76
N ARG A 269 -5.14 26.19 -13.00
CA ARG A 269 -5.69 25.83 -14.30
C ARG A 269 -5.56 27.02 -15.25
N ARG A 270 -6.04 28.20 -14.86
CA ARG A 270 -5.95 29.43 -15.67
C ARG A 270 -4.51 29.77 -16.04
N TYR A 271 -3.56 29.60 -15.12
CA TYR A 271 -2.14 29.83 -15.40
C TYR A 271 -1.55 28.88 -16.46
N ARG A 272 -2.08 27.65 -16.57
CA ARG A 272 -1.66 26.69 -17.61
C ARG A 272 -2.31 26.93 -18.96
N GLU A 273 -3.45 27.60 -18.99
CA GLU A 273 -4.19 27.93 -20.22
C GLU A 273 -3.75 29.29 -20.80
N ALA A 274 -3.08 30.13 -20.00
CA ALA A 274 -2.62 31.47 -20.37
C ALA A 274 -1.14 31.55 -20.85
N GLY A 275 -0.47 30.40 -21.01
CA GLY A 275 0.88 30.28 -21.59
C GLY A 275 0.91 29.15 -22.62
#